data_AF-A0A8K0EH83-F1
#
_entry.id   AF-A0A8K0EH83-F1
#
_cell.length_a   1.000
_cell.length_b   1.000
_cell.length_c   1.000
_cell.angle_alpha   90.00
_cell.angle_beta   90.00
_cell.angle_gamma   90.00
#
_symmetry.space_group_name_H-M   'P 1'
#
loop_
_entity.id
_entity.type
_entity.pdbx_description
1 polymer ?
#
loop_
_entity_poly.entity_id
_entity_poly.type
_entity_poly.pdbx_seq_one_letter_code
_entity_poly.pdbx_strand_id
1 'polypeptide(L)'
;MGNKHSQGVDMAEEGGERASTSDTAQTIQFDTVGTRVMRNPFPGYEGFLIEKAQQSGTNAVGKVVRTEHVTPDNKHEVIVLVYTYTCSSPVDGTYVVLQFNQSEKYFAAHKSQPGKLILRKRGWNPERAEDITTTADRRVFLMKPSQPGSRDLVFASRGSSSRLITVFQNIRRVAELQDQGTGTAIESQLYQLDNAELRRAKGGHESTGDVLEPVPLPFPLKPLGGADEQLEECQDHREQLHD
;
A
#
# COMPACT_ATOMS: atom_id res chain seq x y z
N MET A 1 4.24 56.61 44.87
CA MET A 1 3.67 55.70 45.88
C MET A 1 2.78 54.71 45.14
N GLY A 2 2.97 53.40 45.36
CA GLY A 2 2.24 52.35 44.66
C GLY A 2 3.16 51.16 44.41
N ASN A 3 3.33 50.35 45.45
CA ASN A 3 4.22 49.19 45.52
C ASN A 3 3.37 47.90 45.53
N LYS A 4 3.98 46.76 45.17
CA LYS A 4 3.55 45.34 45.34
C LYS A 4 2.80 44.71 44.15
N HIS A 5 3.44 43.81 43.40
CA HIS A 5 3.68 42.35 43.62
C HIS A 5 2.48 41.47 43.21
N SER A 6 2.69 40.63 42.20
CA SER A 6 2.17 39.25 42.08
C SER A 6 3.03 38.53 41.03
N GLN A 7 3.94 37.68 41.49
CA GLN A 7 3.82 36.21 41.48
C GLN A 7 4.30 35.60 40.16
N GLY A 8 5.54 35.13 40.19
CA GLY A 8 6.04 34.13 39.26
C GLY A 8 5.29 32.82 39.47
N VAL A 9 5.02 32.16 38.35
CA VAL A 9 4.62 30.76 38.31
C VAL A 9 5.65 30.09 37.42
N ASP A 10 6.58 29.39 38.07
CA ASP A 10 7.38 28.33 37.45
C ASP A 10 6.39 27.29 36.90
N MET A 11 6.21 27.28 35.58
CA MET A 11 5.61 26.15 34.90
C MET A 11 6.74 25.17 34.61
N ALA A 12 6.78 24.13 35.44
CA ALA A 12 7.64 22.98 35.27
C ALA A 12 7.53 22.44 33.83
N GLU A 13 8.68 22.30 33.19
CA GLU A 13 8.89 21.37 32.08
C GLU A 13 8.63 19.96 32.60
N GLU A 14 7.39 19.48 32.48
CA GLU A 14 7.14 18.04 32.55
C GLU A 14 7.25 17.48 31.13
N GLY A 15 8.42 16.88 30.91
CA GLY A 15 8.75 16.13 29.72
C GLY A 15 7.80 14.96 29.57
N GLY A 16 6.84 15.14 28.67
CA GLY A 16 6.16 14.04 28.00
C GLY A 16 6.88 13.77 26.69
N GLU A 17 8.12 13.28 26.75
CA GLU A 17 8.75 12.59 25.62
C GLU A 17 7.90 11.35 25.32
N ARG A 18 6.79 11.54 24.61
CA ARG A 18 6.21 10.47 23.81
C ARG A 18 7.29 10.14 22.82
N ALA A 19 7.97 9.03 23.08
CA ALA A 19 8.91 8.38 22.19
C ALA A 19 8.39 8.53 20.76
N SER A 20 8.95 9.50 20.04
CA SER A 20 8.93 9.46 18.60
C SER A 20 9.74 8.22 18.30
N THR A 21 9.06 7.12 18.00
CA THR A 21 9.69 6.01 17.30
C THR A 21 10.28 6.65 16.07
N SER A 22 11.58 6.92 16.11
CA SER A 22 12.33 7.33 14.94
C SER A 22 12.02 6.26 13.90
N ASP A 23 11.33 6.62 12.81
CA ASP A 23 11.11 5.76 11.66
C ASP A 23 12.49 5.47 11.04
N THR A 24 13.27 4.62 11.72
CA THR A 24 14.53 4.11 11.24
C THR A 24 14.21 3.20 10.09
N ALA A 25 14.75 3.56 8.92
CA ALA A 25 14.59 2.78 7.72
C ALA A 25 15.06 1.34 7.98
N GLN A 26 14.23 0.38 7.57
CA GLN A 26 14.52 -1.03 7.69
C GLN A 26 15.09 -1.56 6.38
N THR A 27 15.94 -2.57 6.48
CA THR A 27 16.39 -3.35 5.32
C THR A 27 15.28 -4.29 4.89
N ILE A 28 15.01 -4.33 3.60
CA ILE A 28 14.02 -5.21 2.97
C ILE A 28 14.66 -5.91 1.77
N GLN A 29 14.10 -7.06 1.38
CA GLN A 29 14.55 -7.83 0.24
C GLN A 29 13.36 -8.22 -0.62
N PHE A 30 13.48 -8.05 -1.94
CA PHE A 30 12.44 -8.46 -2.87
C PHE A 30 12.11 -9.96 -2.72
N ASP A 31 10.81 -10.26 -2.76
CA ASP A 31 10.26 -11.60 -2.60
C ASP A 31 9.55 -12.06 -3.87
N THR A 32 8.40 -11.47 -4.17
CA THR A 32 7.61 -11.83 -5.36
C THR A 32 6.90 -10.63 -5.97
N VAL A 33 6.36 -10.80 -7.17
CA VAL A 33 5.51 -9.82 -7.84
C VAL A 33 4.23 -10.48 -8.32
N GLY A 34 3.10 -9.87 -8.02
CA GLY A 34 1.78 -10.36 -8.41
C GLY A 34 0.93 -9.30 -9.10
N THR A 35 0.20 -9.71 -10.13
CA THR A 35 -0.78 -8.85 -10.82
C THR A 35 -2.11 -8.84 -10.08
N ARG A 36 -2.60 -7.67 -9.70
CA ARG A 36 -3.82 -7.48 -8.90
C ARG A 36 -4.68 -6.33 -9.43
N VAL A 37 -5.90 -6.26 -8.93
CA VAL A 37 -6.69 -5.02 -8.90
C VAL A 37 -6.86 -4.56 -7.45
N MET A 38 -6.87 -3.26 -7.24
CA MET A 38 -7.11 -2.64 -5.93
C MET A 38 -8.54 -2.12 -5.87
N ARG A 39 -9.40 -2.82 -5.14
CA ARG A 39 -10.82 -2.49 -5.01
C ARG A 39 -11.12 -1.91 -3.64
N ASN A 40 -11.83 -0.80 -3.55
CA ASN A 40 -12.47 -0.39 -2.31
C ASN A 40 -13.91 -0.94 -2.34
N PRO A 41 -14.33 -1.79 -1.39
CA PRO A 41 -15.65 -2.43 -1.41
C PRO A 41 -16.74 -1.66 -0.64
N PHE A 42 -16.42 -0.51 -0.02
CA PHE A 42 -17.33 0.14 0.93
C PHE A 42 -18.32 1.10 0.27
N PRO A 43 -19.57 1.20 0.76
CA PRO A 43 -20.56 2.12 0.22
C PRO A 43 -20.06 3.56 0.13
N GLY A 44 -20.31 4.22 -1.01
CA GLY A 44 -19.84 5.58 -1.29
C GLY A 44 -18.36 5.69 -1.70
N TYR A 45 -17.56 4.64 -1.49
CA TYR A 45 -16.18 4.52 -1.94
C TYR A 45 -15.97 3.36 -2.92
N GLU A 46 -17.04 2.64 -3.26
CA GLU A 46 -16.99 1.42 -4.07
C GLU A 46 -16.31 1.67 -5.42
N GLY A 47 -15.32 0.87 -5.77
CA GLY A 47 -14.69 0.94 -7.08
C GLY A 47 -13.22 0.56 -7.06
N PHE A 48 -12.53 0.92 -8.14
CA PHE A 48 -11.14 0.54 -8.38
C PHE A 48 -10.23 1.76 -8.40
N LEU A 49 -9.00 1.59 -7.94
CA LEU A 49 -7.96 2.57 -8.22
C LEU A 49 -7.58 2.49 -9.70
N ILE A 50 -7.58 3.65 -10.36
CA ILE A 50 -7.19 3.81 -11.76
C ILE A 50 -6.24 5.00 -11.89
N GLU A 51 -5.33 4.92 -12.86
CA GLU A 51 -4.59 6.10 -13.27
C GLU A 51 -5.53 7.11 -13.94
N LYS A 52 -5.50 8.35 -13.49
CA LYS A 52 -6.19 9.43 -14.21
C LYS A 52 -5.45 9.72 -15.51
N ALA A 53 -6.08 9.40 -16.64
CA ALA A 53 -5.59 9.75 -17.96
C ALA A 53 -5.21 11.25 -18.02
N GLN A 54 -3.96 11.54 -18.40
CA GLN A 54 -3.47 12.89 -18.59
C GLN A 54 -3.17 13.12 -20.07
N GLN A 55 -3.61 14.26 -20.60
CA GLN A 55 -3.18 14.73 -21.92
C GLN A 55 -1.69 15.11 -21.85
N SER A 56 -0.88 14.33 -22.57
CA SER A 56 0.47 14.61 -23.10
C SER A 56 1.54 15.24 -22.18
N GLY A 57 2.63 14.49 -21.99
CA GLY A 57 3.92 14.98 -21.49
C GLY A 57 4.81 13.81 -21.04
N THR A 58 6.01 13.67 -21.62
CA THR A 58 6.96 12.56 -21.36
C THR A 58 7.45 12.46 -19.91
N ASN A 59 7.23 13.49 -19.10
CA ASN A 59 7.59 13.56 -17.67
C ASN A 59 6.39 13.84 -16.75
N ALA A 60 5.16 13.61 -17.22
CA ALA A 60 3.97 13.96 -16.44
C ALA A 60 3.85 13.10 -15.18
N VAL A 61 3.79 13.76 -14.02
CA VAL A 61 3.43 13.13 -12.75
C VAL A 61 1.96 12.77 -12.81
N GLY A 62 1.67 11.48 -12.92
CA GLY A 62 0.31 10.96 -12.96
C GLY A 62 -0.38 11.07 -11.59
N LYS A 63 -1.68 10.82 -11.60
CA LYS A 63 -2.53 10.90 -10.41
C LYS A 63 -3.40 9.65 -10.33
N VAL A 64 -3.69 9.19 -9.12
CA VAL A 64 -4.60 8.07 -8.88
C VAL A 64 -5.99 8.64 -8.59
N VAL A 65 -7.03 8.04 -9.16
CA VAL A 65 -8.43 8.35 -8.82
C VAL A 65 -9.21 7.06 -8.62
N ARG A 66 -10.46 7.19 -8.13
CA ARG A 66 -11.42 6.09 -8.06
C ARG A 66 -12.23 6.05 -9.37
N THR A 67 -12.39 4.86 -9.95
CA THR A 67 -13.42 4.59 -10.96
C THR A 67 -14.45 3.61 -10.40
N GLU A 68 -15.73 3.87 -10.64
CA GLU A 68 -16.83 2.99 -10.22
C GLU A 68 -16.94 1.75 -11.11
N HIS A 69 -16.54 1.89 -12.38
CA HIS A 69 -16.69 0.83 -13.38
C HIS A 69 -15.40 0.58 -14.14
N VAL A 70 -15.13 -0.71 -14.34
CA VAL A 70 -14.14 -1.19 -15.29
C VAL A 70 -14.85 -1.46 -16.60
N THR A 71 -14.42 -0.79 -17.66
CA THR A 71 -14.94 -0.93 -19.02
C THR A 71 -13.92 -1.65 -19.90
N PRO A 72 -14.31 -2.17 -21.08
CA PRO A 72 -13.36 -2.72 -22.03
C PRO A 72 -12.21 -1.76 -22.39
N ASP A 73 -12.48 -0.44 -22.38
CA ASP A 73 -11.51 0.59 -22.75
C ASP A 73 -10.49 0.86 -21.64
N ASN A 74 -10.89 0.80 -20.37
CA ASN A 74 -10.04 1.20 -19.24
C ASN A 74 -9.53 0.01 -18.39
N LYS A 75 -9.89 -1.23 -18.74
CA LYS A 75 -9.55 -2.43 -17.97
C LYS A 75 -8.06 -2.64 -17.71
N HIS A 76 -7.20 -2.15 -18.58
CA HIS A 76 -5.75 -2.29 -18.39
C HIS A 76 -5.17 -1.22 -17.45
N GLU A 77 -5.89 -0.12 -17.25
CA GLU A 77 -5.46 1.03 -16.44
C GLU A 77 -5.68 0.80 -14.94
N VAL A 78 -6.46 -0.21 -14.55
CA VAL A 78 -6.72 -0.59 -13.15
C VAL A 78 -5.82 -1.71 -12.64
N ILE A 79 -5.04 -2.33 -13.54
CA ILE A 79 -4.16 -3.46 -13.20
C ILE A 79 -2.91 -2.92 -12.53
N VAL A 80 -2.62 -3.44 -11.32
CA VAL A 80 -1.48 -3.05 -10.49
C VAL A 80 -0.56 -4.26 -10.31
N LEU A 81 0.73 -4.08 -10.56
CA LEU A 81 1.77 -4.97 -10.10
C LEU A 81 2.07 -4.65 -8.63
N VAL A 82 1.98 -5.67 -7.78
CA VAL A 82 2.28 -5.61 -6.35
C VAL A 82 3.56 -6.40 -6.12
N TYR A 83 4.66 -5.67 -5.92
CA TYR A 83 5.95 -6.23 -5.54
C TYR A 83 5.96 -6.37 -4.02
N THR A 84 6.22 -7.57 -3.50
CA THR A 84 6.33 -7.84 -2.05
C THR A 84 7.80 -7.95 -1.66
N TYR A 85 8.06 -7.63 -0.39
CA TYR A 85 9.39 -7.69 0.19
C TYR A 85 9.34 -8.36 1.56
N THR A 86 10.36 -9.15 1.86
CA THR A 86 10.62 -9.66 3.20
C THR A 86 11.43 -8.64 4.01
N CYS A 87 11.29 -8.71 5.34
CA CYS A 87 12.05 -7.90 6.29
C CYS A 87 12.52 -8.79 7.44
N SER A 88 13.75 -8.60 7.89
CA SER A 88 14.31 -9.34 9.03
C SER A 88 13.73 -8.89 10.38
N SER A 89 13.22 -7.67 10.44
CA SER A 89 12.62 -7.13 11.66
C SER A 89 11.11 -7.42 11.70
N PRO A 90 10.55 -7.76 12.87
CA PRO A 90 9.10 -7.96 13.00
C PRO A 90 8.34 -6.72 12.55
N VAL A 91 7.33 -6.94 11.71
CA VAL A 91 6.43 -5.89 11.23
C VAL A 91 5.01 -6.45 11.13
N ASP A 92 4.02 -5.64 11.49
CA ASP A 92 2.60 -5.98 11.34
C ASP A 92 2.14 -5.71 9.90
N GLY A 93 2.57 -6.57 8.98
CA GLY A 93 2.20 -6.50 7.57
C GLY A 93 3.30 -6.94 6.61
N THR A 94 3.19 -6.50 5.36
CA THR A 94 4.12 -6.81 4.28
C THR A 94 4.52 -5.54 3.56
N TYR A 95 5.82 -5.32 3.38
CA TYR A 95 6.29 -4.21 2.57
C TYR A 95 5.99 -4.46 1.10
N VAL A 96 5.46 -3.44 0.43
CA VAL A 96 5.07 -3.52 -0.96
C VAL A 96 5.48 -2.28 -1.76
N VAL A 97 5.67 -2.48 -3.06
CA VAL A 97 5.69 -1.42 -4.07
C VAL A 97 4.55 -1.67 -5.04
N LEU A 98 3.81 -0.60 -5.36
CA LEU A 98 2.66 -0.64 -6.25
C LEU A 98 3.00 0.06 -7.56
N GLN A 99 2.68 -0.56 -8.69
CA GLN A 99 2.91 0.00 -10.02
C GLN A 99 1.70 -0.28 -10.92
N PHE A 100 1.20 0.73 -11.63
CA PHE A 100 0.24 0.45 -12.70
C PHE A 100 0.92 -0.31 -13.84
N ASN A 101 0.38 -1.47 -14.21
CA ASN A 101 0.99 -2.38 -15.16
C ASN A 101 1.15 -1.74 -16.55
N GLN A 102 0.11 -1.08 -17.07
CA GLN A 102 0.12 -0.50 -18.41
C GLN A 102 1.02 0.72 -18.54
N SER A 103 1.00 1.63 -17.56
CA SER A 103 1.77 2.88 -17.63
C SER A 103 3.18 2.76 -17.05
N GLU A 104 3.47 1.66 -16.37
CA GLU A 104 4.69 1.41 -15.60
C GLU A 104 4.96 2.49 -14.52
N LYS A 105 3.94 3.25 -14.10
CA LYS A 105 4.11 4.29 -13.09
C LYS A 105 3.96 3.72 -11.69
N TYR A 106 4.97 3.99 -10.86
CA TYR A 106 4.96 3.63 -9.44
C TYR A 106 4.12 4.61 -8.63
N PHE A 107 3.39 4.08 -7.66
CA PHE A 107 2.81 4.84 -6.57
C PHE A 107 3.95 5.29 -5.66
N ALA A 108 3.91 6.54 -5.21
CA ALA A 108 4.90 7.04 -4.27
C ALA A 108 4.40 8.23 -3.46
N ALA A 109 4.99 8.43 -2.28
CA ALA A 109 4.87 9.67 -1.53
C ALA A 109 5.69 10.80 -2.20
N HIS A 110 5.10 11.99 -2.29
CA HIS A 110 5.81 13.16 -2.80
C HIS A 110 6.92 13.61 -1.83
N LYS A 111 8.12 13.92 -2.36
CA LYS A 111 9.32 14.21 -1.56
C LYS A 111 9.13 15.36 -0.57
N SER A 112 8.53 16.47 -1.01
CA SER A 112 8.33 17.68 -0.20
C SER A 112 6.90 17.82 0.34
N GLN A 113 5.98 16.94 -0.06
CA GLN A 113 4.57 17.00 0.35
C GLN A 113 4.12 15.59 0.72
N PRO A 114 4.55 15.04 1.86
CA PRO A 114 4.35 13.63 2.18
C PRO A 114 2.88 13.21 2.32
N GLY A 115 1.91 14.15 2.27
CA GLY A 115 0.47 13.87 2.21
C GLY A 115 -0.05 13.68 0.77
N LYS A 116 0.81 13.87 -0.22
CA LYS A 116 0.47 13.76 -1.64
C LYS A 116 0.94 12.43 -2.19
N LEU A 117 0.00 11.65 -2.71
CA LEU A 117 0.27 10.48 -3.53
C LEU A 117 0.55 10.92 -4.97
N ILE A 118 1.58 10.35 -5.58
CA ILE A 118 1.94 10.62 -6.98
C ILE A 118 2.17 9.32 -7.75
N LEU A 119 2.00 9.39 -9.07
CA LEU A 119 2.43 8.34 -10.00
C LEU A 119 3.62 8.82 -10.83
N ARG A 120 4.68 8.03 -10.89
CA ARG A 120 5.86 8.38 -11.70
C ARG A 120 6.61 7.13 -12.19
N LYS A 121 6.97 7.14 -13.48
CA LYS A 121 7.64 6.02 -14.17
C LYS A 121 9.16 5.99 -13.94
N ARG A 122 9.83 7.14 -14.04
CA ARG A 122 11.32 7.24 -14.08
C ARG A 122 11.89 8.19 -13.03
N GLY A 123 13.20 8.16 -12.83
CA GLY A 123 13.92 9.06 -11.94
C GLY A 123 13.89 8.57 -10.51
N TRP A 124 13.97 7.25 -10.37
CA TRP A 124 14.07 6.53 -9.11
C TRP A 124 15.50 6.05 -8.92
N ASN A 125 15.93 5.92 -7.67
CA ASN A 125 17.19 5.29 -7.35
C ASN A 125 16.96 4.34 -6.18
N PRO A 126 16.96 3.02 -6.40
CA PRO A 126 17.20 2.33 -7.68
C PRO A 126 16.06 2.54 -8.70
N GLU A 127 16.30 2.32 -10.00
CA GLU A 127 15.24 2.49 -11.00
C GLU A 127 14.19 1.36 -10.92
N ARG A 128 14.63 0.11 -10.77
CA ARG A 128 13.73 -1.06 -10.65
C ARG A 128 13.21 -1.22 -9.23
N ALA A 129 12.04 -1.85 -9.09
CA ALA A 129 11.45 -2.09 -7.78
C ALA A 129 12.19 -3.22 -7.06
N GLU A 130 12.55 -4.28 -7.76
CA GLU A 130 13.21 -5.48 -7.26
C GLU A 130 14.57 -5.16 -6.60
N ASP A 131 15.22 -4.08 -7.03
CA ASP A 131 16.51 -3.62 -6.52
C ASP A 131 16.38 -2.77 -5.24
N ILE A 132 15.17 -2.43 -4.78
CA ILE A 132 14.95 -1.65 -3.56
C ILE A 132 15.30 -2.50 -2.34
N THR A 133 16.20 -1.99 -1.52
CA THR A 133 16.70 -2.69 -0.31
C THR A 133 16.31 -2.01 1.00
N THR A 134 15.57 -0.90 0.95
CA THR A 134 15.24 -0.11 2.16
C THR A 134 13.85 0.50 2.13
N THR A 135 13.19 0.53 3.29
CA THR A 135 11.87 1.18 3.48
C THR A 135 11.92 2.71 3.39
N ALA A 136 13.10 3.31 3.27
CA ALA A 136 13.24 4.74 3.04
C ALA A 136 12.81 5.16 1.61
N ASP A 137 12.74 4.22 0.67
CA ASP A 137 12.27 4.50 -0.68
C ASP A 137 10.81 4.97 -0.65
N ARG A 138 10.53 6.07 -1.34
CA ARG A 138 9.20 6.72 -1.33
C ARG A 138 8.13 5.91 -2.04
N ARG A 139 8.51 4.88 -2.79
CA ARG A 139 7.62 3.90 -3.43
C ARG A 139 7.17 2.80 -2.48
N VAL A 140 7.83 2.64 -1.33
CA VAL A 140 7.54 1.57 -0.38
C VAL A 140 6.36 1.95 0.52
N PHE A 141 5.38 1.05 0.56
CA PHE A 141 4.24 1.07 1.45
C PHE A 141 4.25 -0.17 2.35
N LEU A 142 3.68 -0.07 3.54
CA LEU A 142 3.36 -1.21 4.38
C LEU A 142 1.89 -1.58 4.15
N MET A 143 1.67 -2.76 3.57
CA MET A 143 0.36 -3.38 3.39
C MET A 143 0.03 -4.17 4.65
N LYS A 144 -1.05 -3.82 5.35
CA LYS A 144 -1.46 -4.51 6.58
C LYS A 144 -2.96 -4.78 6.59
N PRO A 145 -3.40 -5.88 7.22
CA PRO A 145 -4.83 -6.10 7.44
C PRO A 145 -5.39 -5.01 8.35
N SER A 146 -6.63 -4.60 8.10
CA SER A 146 -7.30 -3.59 8.93
C SER A 146 -7.59 -4.09 10.34
N GLN A 147 -7.80 -5.40 10.47
CA GLN A 147 -8.01 -6.15 11.70
C GLN A 147 -7.48 -7.57 11.51
N PRO A 148 -7.05 -8.27 12.58
CA PRO A 148 -6.64 -9.68 12.48
C PRO A 148 -7.71 -10.53 11.80
N GLY A 149 -7.32 -11.29 10.77
CA GLY A 149 -8.24 -12.14 10.00
C GLY A 149 -9.12 -11.39 8.98
N SER A 150 -8.95 -10.09 8.81
CA SER A 150 -9.67 -9.32 7.78
C SER A 150 -9.02 -9.46 6.40
N ARG A 151 -9.87 -9.47 5.36
CA ARG A 151 -9.47 -9.33 3.96
C ARG A 151 -9.21 -7.88 3.55
N ASP A 152 -9.70 -6.94 4.36
CA ASP A 152 -9.55 -5.52 4.08
C ASP A 152 -8.16 -5.07 4.52
N LEU A 153 -7.49 -4.37 3.62
CA LEU A 153 -6.10 -3.95 3.72
C LEU A 153 -6.02 -2.43 3.74
N VAL A 154 -5.02 -1.91 4.45
CA VAL A 154 -4.59 -0.53 4.31
C VAL A 154 -3.15 -0.49 3.80
N PHE A 155 -2.80 0.61 3.13
CA PHE A 155 -1.47 0.81 2.56
C PHE A 155 -0.85 2.06 3.16
N ALA A 156 0.07 1.87 4.11
CA ALA A 156 0.71 2.94 4.87
C ALA A 156 2.03 3.37 4.24
N SER A 157 2.24 4.66 4.03
CA SER A 157 3.47 5.19 3.44
C SER A 157 4.67 5.05 4.40
N ARG A 158 5.81 4.57 3.90
CA ARG A 158 7.13 4.60 4.58
C ARG A 158 7.22 3.82 5.91
N GLY A 159 6.49 2.71 6.08
CA GLY A 159 6.50 1.93 7.32
C GLY A 159 5.89 2.63 8.55
N SER A 160 5.56 3.92 8.43
CA SER A 160 4.85 4.71 9.43
C SER A 160 3.37 4.43 9.36
N SER A 161 2.75 4.11 10.50
CA SER A 161 1.33 3.79 10.60
C SER A 161 0.39 4.96 10.28
N SER A 162 0.92 6.19 10.20
CA SER A 162 0.11 7.40 10.15
C SER A 162 -0.57 7.60 8.80
N ARG A 163 0.16 7.52 7.67
CA ARG A 163 -0.35 8.02 6.38
C ARG A 163 -0.79 6.92 5.41
N LEU A 164 -2.08 6.81 5.16
CA LEU A 164 -2.70 5.75 4.36
C LEU A 164 -3.16 6.27 2.99
N ILE A 165 -3.08 5.42 1.96
CA ILE A 165 -3.70 5.69 0.65
C ILE A 165 -5.21 5.87 0.86
N THR A 166 -5.72 7.05 0.52
CA THR A 166 -7.10 7.46 0.79
C THR A 166 -7.79 7.89 -0.50
N VAL A 167 -8.96 7.31 -0.79
CA VAL A 167 -9.85 7.75 -1.88
C VAL A 167 -10.96 8.64 -1.36
N PHE A 168 -11.74 9.22 -2.27
CA PHE A 168 -12.83 10.13 -1.91
C PHE A 168 -14.10 9.76 -2.66
N GLN A 169 -15.25 10.08 -2.04
CA GLN A 169 -16.57 9.87 -2.64
C GLN A 169 -16.67 10.57 -4.01
N ASN A 170 -16.12 11.78 -4.13
CA ASN A 170 -15.97 12.44 -5.41
C ASN A 170 -14.92 11.73 -6.28
N ILE A 171 -15.35 10.95 -7.27
CA ILE A 171 -14.49 10.20 -8.20
C ILE A 171 -13.46 11.06 -8.95
N ARG A 172 -13.71 12.36 -9.10
CA ARG A 172 -12.77 13.28 -9.78
C ARG A 172 -11.64 13.73 -8.87
N ARG A 173 -11.80 13.56 -7.55
CA ARG A 173 -10.79 13.90 -6.56
C ARG A 173 -9.69 12.84 -6.58
N VAL A 174 -8.47 13.34 -6.53
CA VAL A 174 -7.24 12.53 -6.60
C VAL A 174 -7.03 11.87 -5.25
N ALA A 175 -6.63 10.60 -5.24
CA ALA A 175 -6.27 9.91 -4.01
C ALA A 175 -5.05 10.57 -3.35
N GLU A 176 -5.06 10.60 -2.02
CA GLU A 176 -4.05 11.28 -1.20
C GLU A 176 -3.48 10.32 -0.15
N LEU A 177 -2.44 10.77 0.56
CA LEU A 177 -1.94 10.11 1.76
C LEU A 177 -2.46 10.90 2.97
N GLN A 178 -3.46 10.36 3.65
CA GLN A 178 -4.07 11.01 4.83
C GLN A 178 -3.78 10.21 6.09
N ASP A 179 -3.88 10.87 7.24
CA ASP A 179 -3.79 10.17 8.51
C ASP A 179 -4.89 9.11 8.63
N GLN A 180 -4.67 8.08 9.45
CA GLN A 180 -5.66 7.04 9.67
C GLN A 180 -7.01 7.66 10.08
N GLY A 181 -8.04 7.38 9.29
CA GLY A 181 -9.38 7.88 9.50
C GLY A 181 -10.04 7.26 10.73
N THR A 182 -10.99 7.99 11.31
CA THR A 182 -11.84 7.51 12.40
C THR A 182 -13.30 7.44 11.94
N GLY A 183 -14.10 6.58 12.58
CA GLY A 183 -15.50 6.38 12.20
C GLY A 183 -15.62 5.91 10.74
N THR A 184 -16.56 6.50 9.98
CA THR A 184 -16.80 6.15 8.56
C THR A 184 -15.67 6.60 7.63
N ALA A 185 -14.78 7.50 8.05
CA ALA A 185 -13.65 7.92 7.22
C ALA A 185 -12.65 6.78 6.97
N ILE A 186 -12.63 5.75 7.83
CA ILE A 186 -11.75 4.57 7.64
C ILE A 186 -12.07 3.81 6.35
N GLU A 187 -13.34 3.78 5.93
CA GLU A 187 -13.81 3.04 4.75
C GLU A 187 -13.11 3.52 3.47
N SER A 188 -12.77 4.81 3.41
CA SER A 188 -12.05 5.43 2.30
C SER A 188 -10.59 4.98 2.16
N GLN A 189 -10.08 4.22 3.14
CA GLN A 189 -8.70 3.75 3.25
C GLN A 189 -8.59 2.23 3.21
N LEU A 190 -9.73 1.52 3.16
CA LEU A 190 -9.80 0.08 3.13
C LEU A 190 -9.89 -0.44 1.69
N TYR A 191 -9.08 -1.44 1.37
CA TYR A 191 -9.03 -2.03 0.04
C TYR A 191 -8.99 -3.55 0.11
N GLN A 192 -9.43 -4.21 -0.94
CA GLN A 192 -9.24 -5.62 -1.19
C GLN A 192 -8.36 -5.79 -2.43
N LEU A 193 -7.44 -6.75 -2.36
CA LEU A 193 -6.65 -7.18 -3.50
C LEU A 193 -7.31 -8.41 -4.11
N ASP A 194 -7.67 -8.30 -5.39
CA ASP A 194 -8.24 -9.39 -6.17
C ASP A 194 -7.29 -9.73 -7.33
N ASN A 195 -7.32 -10.97 -7.79
CA ASN A 195 -6.62 -11.38 -9.01
C ASN A 195 -7.23 -10.66 -10.22
N ALA A 196 -6.37 -10.17 -11.11
CA ALA A 196 -6.77 -9.55 -12.36
C ALA A 196 -6.91 -10.63 -13.45
N GLU A 197 -8.08 -11.24 -13.61
CA GLU A 197 -8.32 -12.24 -14.65
C GLU A 197 -8.96 -11.60 -15.89
N LEU A 198 -8.30 -11.68 -17.05
CA LEU A 198 -8.91 -11.31 -18.32
C LEU A 198 -9.66 -12.52 -18.89
N ARG A 199 -10.98 -12.38 -19.04
CA ARG A 199 -11.83 -13.41 -19.64
C ARG A 199 -12.47 -12.90 -20.92
N ARG A 200 -12.69 -13.77 -21.89
CA ARG A 200 -13.49 -13.42 -23.08
C ARG A 200 -14.91 -13.09 -22.65
N ALA A 201 -15.49 -12.01 -23.20
CA ALA A 201 -16.90 -11.72 -22.98
C ALA A 201 -17.77 -12.92 -23.40
N LYS A 202 -18.64 -13.40 -22.49
CA LYS A 202 -19.60 -14.45 -22.82
C LYS A 202 -20.77 -13.85 -23.63
N GLY A 203 -20.69 -13.99 -24.94
CA GLY A 203 -21.83 -14.23 -25.85
C GLY A 203 -22.97 -13.20 -25.91
N GLY A 204 -22.89 -12.32 -26.90
CA GLY A 204 -24.01 -11.71 -27.61
C GLY A 204 -23.46 -11.26 -28.97
N HIS A 205 -24.15 -11.58 -30.07
CA HIS A 205 -23.76 -11.17 -31.44
C HIS A 205 -23.27 -9.71 -31.42
N GLU A 206 -21.96 -9.48 -31.57
CA GLU A 206 -21.22 -8.20 -31.65
C GLU A 206 -20.19 -7.86 -30.54
N SER A 207 -20.10 -8.56 -29.39
CA SER A 207 -19.04 -8.27 -28.42
C SER A 207 -17.78 -9.11 -28.65
N THR A 208 -16.77 -8.55 -29.30
CA THR A 208 -15.45 -9.17 -29.57
C THR A 208 -14.38 -8.87 -28.51
N GLY A 209 -14.75 -8.32 -27.35
CA GLY A 209 -13.80 -7.85 -26.34
C GLY A 209 -13.54 -8.83 -25.17
N ASP A 210 -12.33 -8.76 -24.59
CA ASP A 210 -12.08 -9.32 -23.25
C ASP A 210 -12.62 -8.39 -22.16
N VAL A 211 -13.01 -8.96 -21.03
CA VAL A 211 -13.47 -8.27 -19.81
C VAL A 211 -12.52 -8.62 -18.68
N LEU A 212 -12.23 -7.64 -17.82
CA LEU A 212 -11.49 -7.89 -16.58
C LEU A 212 -12.45 -8.33 -15.49
N GLU A 213 -12.21 -9.51 -14.94
CA GLU A 213 -12.94 -10.07 -13.81
C GLU A 213 -12.03 -10.04 -12.57
N PRO A 214 -12.37 -9.24 -11.54
CA PRO A 214 -11.74 -9.32 -10.24
C PRO A 214 -12.09 -10.66 -9.58
N VAL A 215 -11.10 -11.52 -9.37
CA VAL A 215 -11.30 -12.81 -8.68
C VAL A 215 -10.74 -12.71 -7.26
N PRO A 216 -11.59 -12.84 -6.22
CA PRO A 216 -11.14 -12.73 -4.84
C PRO A 216 -9.99 -13.68 -4.53
N LEU A 217 -8.93 -13.18 -3.89
CA LEU A 217 -7.84 -14.03 -3.42
C LEU A 217 -8.34 -15.04 -2.37
N PRO A 218 -7.80 -16.28 -2.35
CA PRO A 218 -8.03 -17.18 -1.23
C PRO A 218 -7.50 -16.55 0.06
N PHE A 219 -8.26 -16.69 1.15
CA PHE A 219 -7.90 -16.15 2.46
C PHE A 219 -7.72 -17.28 3.48
N PRO A 220 -6.71 -17.23 4.38
CA PRO A 220 -5.67 -16.20 4.48
C PRO A 220 -4.73 -16.18 3.28
N LEU A 221 -4.14 -15.01 2.99
CA LEU A 221 -3.08 -14.89 1.98
C LEU A 221 -1.90 -15.74 2.44
N LYS A 222 -1.78 -16.97 1.93
CA LYS A 222 -0.54 -17.74 2.08
C LYS A 222 0.56 -17.03 1.27
N PRO A 223 1.77 -16.85 1.81
CA PRO A 223 2.92 -16.47 1.00
C PRO A 223 2.98 -17.39 -0.22
N LEU A 224 3.11 -16.81 -1.41
CA LEU A 224 3.12 -17.57 -2.65
C LEU A 224 4.51 -18.24 -2.81
N GLY A 225 4.80 -19.24 -1.96
CA GLY A 225 6.09 -19.93 -1.90
C GLY A 225 6.42 -20.49 -0.52
N GLY A 226 6.07 -21.76 -0.30
CA GLY A 226 6.78 -22.75 0.54
C GLY A 226 7.12 -22.43 2.00
N ALA A 227 6.31 -22.96 2.93
CA ALA A 227 6.78 -23.35 4.27
C ALA A 227 5.89 -24.42 4.96
N ASP A 228 5.02 -25.12 4.23
CA ASP A 228 4.10 -26.13 4.83
C ASP A 228 4.58 -27.59 4.66
N GLU A 229 5.80 -27.86 4.18
CA GLU A 229 6.30 -29.25 4.00
C GLU A 229 7.64 -29.59 4.71
N GLN A 230 8.09 -28.82 5.71
CA GLN A 230 9.30 -29.19 6.49
C GLN A 230 9.18 -28.98 8.01
N LEU A 231 7.98 -29.18 8.59
CA LEU A 231 7.81 -29.17 10.05
C LEU A 231 7.95 -30.55 10.72
N GLU A 232 8.44 -31.57 10.01
CA GLU A 232 8.81 -32.86 10.59
C GLU A 232 10.24 -33.23 10.19
N GLU A 233 11.23 -32.73 10.95
CA GLU A 233 12.53 -33.36 11.25
C GLU A 233 13.53 -32.29 11.73
N CYS A 234 13.34 -31.81 12.95
CA CYS A 234 14.42 -31.20 13.75
C CYS A 234 14.18 -31.50 15.23
N GLN A 235 13.98 -32.78 15.53
CA GLN A 235 14.22 -33.35 16.84
C GLN A 235 14.96 -34.65 16.61
N ASP A 236 16.28 -34.59 16.71
CA ASP A 236 17.07 -35.40 17.63
C ASP A 236 18.53 -35.30 17.18
N HIS A 237 19.40 -34.80 18.05
CA HIS A 237 20.84 -35.09 18.14
C HIS A 237 21.38 -34.21 19.25
N ARG A 238 20.94 -34.52 20.47
CA ARG A 238 21.56 -34.03 21.69
C ARG A 238 22.61 -35.04 22.15
N GLU A 239 23.86 -34.60 22.05
CA GLU A 239 24.97 -34.92 22.96
C GLU A 239 25.34 -36.40 23.13
N GLN A 240 26.31 -36.85 22.32
CA GLN A 240 27.39 -37.69 22.85
C GLN A 240 28.72 -37.06 22.44
N LEU A 241 29.44 -36.51 23.43
CA LEU A 241 30.90 -36.44 23.54
C LEU A 241 31.26 -35.49 24.69
N HIS A 242 31.59 -36.05 25.85
CA HIS A 242 32.90 -35.85 26.49
C HIS A 242 33.03 -36.77 27.72
N ASP A 243 34.18 -37.45 27.73
CA ASP A 243 34.90 -38.22 28.76
C ASP A 243 34.27 -38.44 30.15
#